data_AF-A0A0A2LYZ5-F1
#
_entry.id   AF-A0A0A2LYZ5-F1
#
_cell.length_a   1.000
_cell.length_b   1.000
_cell.length_c   1.000
_cell.angle_alpha   90.00
_cell.angle_beta   90.00
_cell.angle_gamma   90.00
#
_symmetry.space_group_name_H-M   'P 1'
#
loop_
_entity.id
_entity.type
_entity.pdbx_description
1 polymer ?
#
loop_
_entity_poly.entity_id
_entity_poly.type
_entity_poly.pdbx_seq_one_letter_code
_entity_poly.pdbx_strand_id
1 'polypeptide(L)'
;MIPSNYSKFIKEIIQKTEEGIAKWEKGFEGSLLLKSKNSTIEIGKYTIDDEELHYYYFKFINIENKNQSMFRISNDQSDYKVMENLYIVASASANNIEEELDNFLDSL
;
A
#
# COMPACT_ATOMS: atom_id res chain seq x y z
N MET A 1 5.37 15.08 -2.44
CA MET A 1 5.05 14.99 -1.00
C MET A 1 3.66 14.43 -0.84
N ILE A 2 3.40 13.73 0.26
CA ILE A 2 2.07 13.22 0.61
C ILE A 2 1.19 14.44 0.95
N PRO A 3 -0.02 14.57 0.37
CA PRO A 3 -0.90 15.67 0.73
C PRO A 3 -1.29 15.60 2.22
N SER A 4 -1.36 16.76 2.88
CA SER A 4 -1.48 16.86 4.35
C SER A 4 -2.68 16.10 4.93
N ASN A 5 -3.80 16.05 4.19
CA ASN A 5 -5.00 15.32 4.56
C ASN A 5 -4.83 13.78 4.53
N TYR A 6 -3.82 13.25 3.84
CA TYR A 6 -3.50 11.81 3.81
C TYR A 6 -2.35 11.41 4.74
N SER A 7 -1.50 12.36 5.17
CA SER A 7 -0.30 12.02 5.95
C SER A 7 -0.62 11.31 7.27
N LYS A 8 -1.58 11.83 8.04
CA LYS A 8 -2.02 11.19 9.30
C LYS A 8 -2.68 9.84 9.03
N PHE A 9 -3.55 9.80 8.02
CA PHE A 9 -4.29 8.61 7.65
C PHE A 9 -3.39 7.45 7.20
N ILE A 10 -2.34 7.74 6.41
CA ILE A 10 -1.38 6.71 5.97
C ILE A 10 -0.64 6.11 7.17
N LYS A 11 -0.20 6.94 8.12
CA LYS A 11 0.45 6.45 9.35
C LYS A 11 -0.49 5.55 10.17
N GLU A 12 -1.76 5.93 10.28
CA GLU A 12 -2.77 5.11 10.96
C GLU A 12 -3.02 3.78 10.23
N ILE A 13 -3.11 3.78 8.89
CA ILE A 13 -3.27 2.56 8.10
C ILE A 13 -2.07 1.63 8.25
N ILE A 14 -0.85 2.15 8.24
CA ILE A 14 0.37 1.36 8.46
C ILE A 14 0.25 0.61 9.79
N GLN A 15 0.02 1.36 10.88
CA GLN A 15 -0.13 0.79 12.22
C GLN A 15 -1.25 -0.26 12.27
N LYS A 16 -2.41 0.04 11.67
CA LYS A 16 -3.54 -0.90 11.64
C LYS A 16 -3.28 -2.14 10.79
N THR A 17 -2.41 -2.05 9.79
CA THR A 17 -1.98 -3.20 8.98
C THR A 17 -1.03 -4.08 9.79
N GLU A 18 -0.07 -3.48 10.50
CA GLU A 18 0.86 -4.20 11.41
C GLU A 18 0.11 -4.89 12.56
N GLU A 19 -0.97 -4.29 13.07
CA GLU A 19 -1.86 -4.87 14.08
C GLU A 19 -2.78 -5.98 13.51
N GLY A 20 -2.73 -6.27 12.21
CA GLY A 20 -3.57 -7.26 11.53
C GLY A 20 -5.04 -6.85 11.35
N ILE A 21 -5.38 -5.58 11.63
CA ILE A 21 -6.74 -5.04 11.56
C ILE A 21 -7.08 -4.65 10.11
N ALA A 22 -6.17 -3.95 9.43
CA ALA A 22 -6.33 -3.58 8.03
C ALA A 22 -5.75 -4.68 7.14
N LYS A 23 -6.63 -5.40 6.44
CA LYS A 23 -6.26 -6.53 5.58
C LYS A 23 -6.21 -6.10 4.12
N TRP A 24 -5.07 -6.34 3.48
CA TRP A 24 -4.84 -6.03 2.09
C TRP A 24 -5.03 -7.26 1.20
N GLU A 25 -5.41 -7.02 -0.04
CA GLU A 25 -5.57 -8.04 -1.07
C GLU A 25 -4.68 -7.70 -2.27
N LYS A 26 -4.29 -8.71 -3.05
CA LYS A 26 -3.62 -8.48 -4.33
C LYS A 26 -4.59 -7.89 -5.34
N GLY A 27 -4.19 -6.80 -5.97
CA GLY A 27 -4.88 -6.15 -7.09
C GLY A 27 -4.28 -6.55 -8.44
N PHE A 28 -4.61 -5.77 -9.47
CA PHE A 28 -4.11 -5.97 -10.84
C PHE A 28 -2.68 -5.45 -10.96
N GLU A 29 -1.85 -6.09 -11.80
CA GLU A 29 -0.45 -5.67 -12.06
C GLU A 29 0.42 -5.44 -10.80
N GLY A 30 0.17 -6.22 -9.75
CA GLY A 30 0.94 -6.11 -8.51
C GLY A 30 0.56 -4.91 -7.63
N SER A 31 -0.60 -4.30 -7.87
CA SER A 31 -1.22 -3.37 -6.92
C SER A 31 -1.72 -4.10 -5.68
N LEU A 32 -1.95 -3.34 -4.61
CA LEU A 32 -2.46 -3.83 -3.33
C LEU A 32 -3.72 -3.03 -2.99
N LEU A 33 -4.76 -3.74 -2.57
CA LEU A 33 -6.09 -3.19 -2.34
C LEU A 33 -6.48 -3.31 -0.88
N LEU A 34 -6.90 -2.20 -0.28
CA LEU A 34 -7.59 -2.18 1.01
C LEU A 34 -9.04 -1.77 0.76
N LYS A 35 -9.97 -2.71 0.96
CA LYS A 35 -11.39 -2.53 0.67
C LYS A 35 -12.19 -2.28 1.94
N SER A 36 -13.14 -1.37 1.84
CA SER A 36 -14.22 -1.16 2.81
C SER A 36 -15.56 -1.21 2.07
N LYS A 37 -16.68 -1.17 2.79
CA LYS A 37 -18.02 -1.22 2.19
C LYS A 37 -18.23 -0.18 1.09
N ASN A 38 -17.69 1.02 1.27
CA ASN A 38 -17.99 2.20 0.46
C ASN A 38 -16.76 2.82 -0.20
N SER A 39 -15.58 2.26 0.02
CA SER A 39 -14.34 2.85 -0.48
C SER A 39 -13.25 1.81 -0.68
N THR A 40 -12.37 2.05 -1.63
CA THR A 40 -11.18 1.24 -1.89
C THR A 40 -9.96 2.14 -1.90
N ILE A 41 -8.89 1.68 -1.26
CA ILE A 41 -7.56 2.23 -1.42
C ILE A 41 -6.78 1.26 -2.29
N GLU A 42 -6.10 1.79 -3.28
CA GLU A 42 -5.19 1.08 -4.15
C GLU A 42 -3.81 1.72 -4.03
N ILE A 43 -2.80 0.91 -3.75
CA ILE A 43 -1.41 1.33 -3.77
C ILE A 43 -0.61 0.45 -4.71
N GLY A 44 0.45 1.00 -5.28
CA GLY A 44 1.36 0.23 -6.10
C GLY A 44 2.70 0.93 -6.27
N LYS A 45 3.62 0.22 -6.91
CA LYS A 45 4.94 0.72 -7.26
C LYS A 45 5.12 0.68 -8.76
N TYR A 46 5.85 1.64 -9.29
CA TYR A 46 6.20 1.72 -10.71
C TYR A 46 7.62 2.25 -10.84
N THR A 47 8.37 1.70 -11.80
CA THR A 47 9.74 2.12 -12.13
C THR A 47 9.77 2.59 -13.58
N ILE A 48 10.41 3.73 -13.82
CA ILE A 48 10.77 4.19 -15.16
C ILE A 48 12.25 3.86 -15.35
N ASP A 49 12.53 2.76 -16.06
CA ASP A 49 13.88 2.19 -16.17
C ASP A 49 14.89 3.15 -16.82
N ASP A 50 14.44 4.03 -17.72
CA ASP A 50 15.30 5.00 -18.42
C ASP A 50 15.75 6.17 -17.53
N GLU A 51 15.06 6.44 -16.42
CA GLU A 51 15.29 7.64 -15.59
C GLU A 51 15.67 7.30 -14.13
N GLU A 52 15.85 6.02 -13.79
CA GLU A 52 16.05 5.54 -12.39
C GLU A 52 15.01 6.09 -11.40
N LEU A 53 13.82 6.43 -11.92
CA LEU A 53 12.75 7.04 -11.15
C LEU A 53 11.80 5.95 -10.67
N HIS A 54 11.77 5.78 -9.35
CA HIS A 54 10.87 4.86 -8.68
C HIS A 54 9.75 5.65 -8.02
N TYR A 55 8.51 5.21 -8.24
CA TYR A 55 7.33 5.82 -7.66
C TYR A 55 6.53 4.82 -6.84
N TYR A 56 5.99 5.30 -5.73
CA TYR A 56 4.81 4.72 -5.12
C TYR A 56 3.60 5.59 -5.46
N TYR A 57 2.47 4.96 -5.79
CA TYR A 57 1.21 5.67 -5.93
C TYR A 57 0.24 5.29 -4.82
N PHE A 58 -0.64 6.23 -4.51
CA PHE A 58 -1.78 6.05 -3.64
C PHE A 58 -3.02 6.55 -4.36
N LYS A 59 -4.05 5.72 -4.40
CA LYS A 59 -5.33 6.05 -5.02
C LYS A 59 -6.45 5.70 -4.05
N PHE A 60 -7.31 6.66 -3.77
CA PHE A 60 -8.53 6.47 -2.98
C PHE A 60 -9.73 6.59 -3.90
N ILE A 61 -10.66 5.64 -3.79
CA ILE A 61 -11.88 5.55 -4.58
C ILE A 61 -13.04 5.47 -3.60
N ASN A 62 -13.94 6.44 -3.63
CA ASN A 62 -15.21 6.39 -2.91
C ASN A 62 -16.31 5.94 -3.87
N ILE A 63 -16.91 4.80 -3.56
CA ILE A 63 -17.88 4.11 -4.42
C ILE A 63 -19.25 4.81 -4.36
N GLU A 64 -19.65 5.34 -3.20
CA GLU A 64 -20.97 5.95 -2.99
C GLU A 64 -21.14 7.24 -3.79
N ASN A 65 -20.13 8.10 -3.78
CA ASN A 65 -20.19 9.40 -4.46
C ASN A 65 -19.38 9.43 -5.77
N LYS A 66 -18.83 8.29 -6.21
CA LYS A 66 -18.00 8.15 -7.42
C LYS A 66 -16.80 9.12 -7.46
N ASN A 67 -16.30 9.53 -6.29
CA ASN A 67 -15.15 10.41 -6.19
C ASN A 67 -13.86 9.59 -6.13
N GLN A 68 -12.79 10.11 -6.70
CA GLN A 68 -11.47 9.53 -6.60
C GLN A 68 -10.40 10.60 -6.41
N SER A 69 -9.35 10.24 -5.69
CA SER A 69 -8.15 11.05 -5.53
C SER A 69 -6.92 10.17 -5.70
N MET A 70 -5.86 10.73 -6.26
CA MET A 70 -4.60 10.01 -6.41
C MET A 70 -3.41 10.94 -6.28
N PHE A 71 -2.30 10.39 -5.82
CA PHE A 71 -1.00 11.03 -5.85
C PHE A 71 0.11 9.98 -6.00
N ARG A 72 1.29 10.45 -6.39
CA ARG A 72 2.51 9.65 -6.50
C ARG A 72 3.65 10.32 -5.75
N ILE A 73 4.53 9.50 -5.18
CA ILE A 73 5.72 9.92 -4.46
C ILE A 73 6.92 9.25 -5.11
N SER A 74 7.84 10.07 -5.64
CA SER A 74 9.11 9.63 -6.21
C SER A 74 10.19 9.44 -5.14
N ASN A 75 11.22 8.67 -5.47
CA ASN A 75 12.38 8.38 -4.63
C ASN A 75 13.19 9.61 -4.17
N ASP A 76 13.08 10.74 -4.87
CA ASP A 76 13.69 12.02 -4.49
C ASP A 76 12.87 12.83 -3.46
N GLN A 77 11.66 12.39 -3.11
CA GLN A 77 10.78 13.09 -2.17
C GLN A 77 10.94 12.57 -0.74
N SER A 78 10.86 13.48 0.24
CA SER A 78 11.02 13.17 1.68
C SER A 78 10.04 12.10 2.20
N ASP A 79 8.84 12.04 1.62
CA ASP A 79 7.80 11.10 2.04
C ASP A 79 7.91 9.72 1.36
N TYR A 80 8.91 9.50 0.52
CA TYR A 80 9.07 8.24 -0.21
C TYR A 80 9.14 7.04 0.74
N LYS A 81 9.93 7.16 1.81
CA LYS A 81 10.07 6.10 2.82
C LYS A 81 8.77 5.79 3.56
N VAL A 82 7.86 6.76 3.69
CA VAL A 82 6.54 6.52 4.28
C VAL A 82 5.70 5.64 3.35
N MET A 83 5.72 5.92 2.05
CA MET A 83 4.99 5.12 1.06
C MET A 83 5.62 3.75 0.82
N GLU A 84 6.95 3.65 0.84
CA GLU A 84 7.68 2.38 0.81
C GLU A 84 7.26 1.49 1.98
N ASN A 85 7.23 2.03 3.20
CA ASN A 85 6.79 1.29 4.37
C ASN A 85 5.34 0.82 4.23
N LEU A 86 4.43 1.70 3.79
CA LEU A 86 3.03 1.33 3.52
C LEU A 86 2.94 0.16 2.52
N TYR A 87 3.71 0.20 1.44
CA TYR A 87 3.72 -0.86 0.43
C TYR A 87 4.24 -2.19 1.00
N ILE A 88 5.32 -2.16 1.80
CA ILE A 88 5.88 -3.35 2.42
C ILE A 88 4.88 -4.01 3.37
N VAL A 89 4.28 -3.24 4.30
CA VAL A 89 3.33 -3.81 5.27
C VAL A 89 2.06 -4.31 4.59
N ALA A 90 1.57 -3.61 3.57
CA ALA A 90 0.43 -4.05 2.77
C ALA A 90 0.75 -5.32 1.98
N SER A 91 1.96 -5.44 1.43
CA SER A 91 2.39 -6.64 0.70
C SER A 91 2.51 -7.83 1.63
N ALA A 92 3.07 -7.63 2.83
CA ALA A 92 3.12 -8.66 3.86
C ALA A 92 1.73 -9.05 4.37
N SER A 93 0.78 -8.12 4.43
CA SER A 93 -0.61 -8.43 4.76
C SER A 93 -1.35 -9.18 3.64
N ALA A 94 -1.02 -8.90 2.37
CA ALA A 94 -1.69 -9.50 1.21
C ALA A 94 -1.11 -10.86 0.79
N ASN A 95 0.15 -11.12 1.13
CA ASN A 95 0.74 -12.45 1.05
C ASN A 95 0.44 -13.14 2.38
N ASN A 96 -0.25 -14.28 2.37
CA ASN A 96 -0.58 -15.02 3.58
C ASN A 96 0.70 -15.62 4.18
N ILE A 97 1.52 -14.79 4.82
CA ILE A 97 2.87 -15.16 5.27
C ILE A 97 2.81 -16.25 6.32
N GLU A 98 1.69 -16.42 7.05
CA GLU A 98 1.50 -17.54 7.97
C GLU A 98 1.74 -18.89 7.30
N GLU A 99 1.16 -19.15 6.12
CA GLU A 99 1.39 -20.41 5.41
C GLU A 99 2.86 -20.55 4.94
N GLU A 100 3.50 -19.48 4.49
CA GLU A 100 4.91 -19.53 4.09
C GLU A 100 5.85 -19.72 5.29
N LEU A 101 5.51 -19.11 6.44
CA LEU A 101 6.28 -19.20 7.68
C LEU A 101 6.13 -20.58 8.31
N ASP A 102 4.91 -21.11 8.39
CA ASP A 102 4.63 -22.44 8.91
C ASP A 102 5.34 -23.50 8.07
N ASN A 103 5.25 -23.42 6.73
CA ASN A 103 5.98 -24.32 5.84
C ASN A 103 7.50 -24.21 5.99
N PHE A 104 8.04 -23.02 6.21
CA PHE A 104 9.47 -22.83 6.46
C PHE A 104 9.91 -23.40 7.81
N LEU A 105 9.14 -23.13 8.87
CA LEU A 105 9.45 -23.61 10.22
C LEU A 105 9.29 -25.12 10.36
N ASP A 106 8.29 -25.72 9.70
CA ASP A 106 8.11 -27.18 9.63
C ASP A 106 9.22 -27.88 8.82
N SER A 107 9.98 -27.13 8.01
CA SER A 107 11.09 -27.65 7.20
C SER A 107 12.46 -27.61 7.89
N LEU A 108 12.54 -27.04 9.11
CA LEU A 108 13.74 -27.01 9.97
C LEU A 108 13.79 -28.22 10.91
#